data_AF-A0A1L9VU16-F1
#
_entry.id   AF-A0A1L9VU16-F1
#
_cell.length_a   1.000
_cell.length_b   1.000
_cell.length_c   1.000
_cell.angle_alpha   90.00
_cell.angle_beta   90.00
_cell.angle_gamma   90.00
#
_symmetry.space_group_name_H-M   'P 1'
#
loop_
_entity.id
_entity.type
_entity.pdbx_description
1 polymer ?
#
loop_
_entity_poly.entity_id
_entity_poly.type
_entity_poly.pdbx_seq_one_letter_code
_entity_poly.pdbx_strand_id
1 'polypeptide(L)'
;MSIYDKCTVLNEFLVVSSHKECSRIAEPNRSRETRKSMKHSLLWFESKLDESGHFEIVQNIRFFIFGLLLKEKDEEGGKEKKNEEEIDDAGSKVHKWSRLVTRADAKARWIVQREIYLKEEIHALRKSLSLTDEEDNPGKESKSRLNNYEQELARLDDDYCAHKQHTWLLKSGCPMNVIERAFGARCKNPDWYLSEWLCQDCAGRGGCCGRDCGFCEKARDTQRGWSQGG
;
A
#
# COMPACT_ATOMS: atom_id res chain seq x y z
N MET A 1 22.34 -5.98 -38.45
CA MET A 1 21.64 -6.10 -37.15
C MET A 1 20.70 -4.92 -37.02
N SER A 2 19.39 -5.18 -36.99
CA SER A 2 18.36 -4.14 -36.89
C SER A 2 18.47 -3.42 -35.54
N ILE A 3 17.99 -2.18 -35.44
CA ILE A 3 17.83 -1.49 -34.13
C ILE A 3 16.97 -2.35 -33.19
N TYR A 4 15.98 -3.06 -33.74
CA TYR A 4 15.14 -4.00 -33.00
C TYR A 4 15.93 -5.17 -32.39
N ASP A 5 16.95 -5.72 -33.08
CA ASP A 5 17.79 -6.79 -32.53
C ASP A 5 18.62 -6.31 -31.32
N LYS A 6 19.10 -5.06 -31.37
CA LYS A 6 19.92 -4.49 -30.29
C LYS A 6 19.11 -4.27 -29.02
N CYS A 7 17.87 -3.79 -29.15
CA CYS A 7 16.97 -3.62 -28.02
C CYS A 7 16.59 -4.96 -27.38
N THR A 8 16.33 -5.99 -28.18
CA THR A 8 16.01 -7.34 -27.66
C THR A 8 17.19 -7.93 -26.90
N VAL A 9 18.41 -7.88 -27.46
CA VAL A 9 19.61 -8.39 -26.79
C VAL A 9 19.92 -7.63 -25.51
N LEU A 10 19.73 -6.29 -25.49
CA LEU A 10 19.90 -5.50 -24.29
C LEU A 10 18.84 -5.84 -23.23
N ASN A 11 17.59 -6.05 -23.64
CA ASN A 11 16.50 -6.41 -22.74
C ASN A 11 16.71 -7.81 -22.14
N GLU A 12 17.09 -8.80 -22.95
CA GLU A 12 17.44 -10.15 -22.47
C GLU A 12 18.65 -10.11 -21.54
N PHE A 13 19.68 -9.33 -21.87
CA PHE A 13 20.85 -9.15 -21.01
C PHE A 13 20.49 -8.49 -19.68
N LEU A 14 19.64 -7.47 -19.69
CA LEU A 14 19.18 -6.76 -18.48
C LEU A 14 18.23 -7.62 -17.65
N VAL A 15 17.37 -8.43 -18.28
CA VAL A 15 16.53 -9.41 -17.59
C VAL A 15 17.39 -10.49 -16.94
N VAL A 16 18.34 -11.09 -17.66
CA VAL A 16 19.25 -12.11 -17.09
C VAL A 16 20.13 -11.52 -15.99
N SER A 17 20.65 -10.31 -16.18
CA SER A 17 21.49 -9.62 -15.20
C SER A 17 20.69 -9.23 -13.97
N SER A 18 19.47 -8.70 -14.14
CA SER A 18 18.58 -8.40 -13.02
C SER A 18 18.18 -9.69 -12.29
N HIS A 19 17.85 -10.78 -12.98
CA HIS A 19 17.53 -12.06 -12.34
C HIS A 19 18.72 -12.64 -11.57
N LYS A 20 19.92 -12.60 -12.16
CA LYS A 20 21.15 -13.09 -11.53
C LYS A 20 21.54 -12.25 -10.31
N GLU A 21 21.38 -10.93 -10.40
CA GLU A 21 21.66 -10.04 -9.29
C GLU A 21 20.56 -10.15 -8.21
N CYS A 22 19.29 -10.31 -8.58
CA CYS A 22 18.19 -10.61 -7.66
C CYS A 22 18.45 -11.90 -6.86
N SER A 23 18.95 -12.95 -7.53
CA SER A 23 19.33 -14.21 -6.88
C SER A 23 20.54 -14.05 -5.94
N ARG A 24 21.56 -13.25 -6.32
CA ARG A 24 22.70 -12.94 -5.45
C ARG A 24 22.33 -12.06 -4.25
N ILE A 25 21.31 -11.23 -4.41
CA ILE A 25 20.83 -10.33 -3.35
C ILE A 25 19.85 -11.05 -2.40
N ALA A 26 19.21 -12.14 -2.85
CA ALA A 26 18.36 -12.97 -2.00
C ALA A 26 19.13 -13.67 -0.87
N GLU A 27 20.47 -13.65 -0.90
CA GLU A 27 21.34 -14.21 0.14
C GLU A 27 21.02 -13.62 1.54
N PRO A 28 20.76 -14.48 2.54
CA PRO A 28 20.23 -14.07 3.85
C PRO A 28 21.19 -13.25 4.73
N ASN A 29 22.45 -13.06 4.31
CA ASN A 29 23.52 -12.51 5.17
C ASN A 29 23.85 -11.02 4.95
N ARG A 30 23.12 -10.27 4.11
CA ARG A 30 23.40 -8.82 3.94
C ARG A 30 22.88 -7.99 5.11
N SER A 31 23.72 -7.06 5.58
CA SER A 31 23.35 -6.12 6.66
C SER A 31 22.15 -5.25 6.27
N ARG A 32 21.45 -4.74 7.29
CA ARG A 32 20.29 -3.84 7.10
C ARG A 32 20.70 -2.57 6.34
N GLU A 33 21.90 -2.05 6.62
CA GLU A 33 22.48 -0.88 5.97
C GLU A 33 22.74 -1.12 4.48
N THR A 34 23.21 -2.32 4.11
CA THR A 34 23.40 -2.68 2.69
C THR A 34 22.07 -2.77 1.95
N ARG A 35 21.02 -3.28 2.59
CA ARG A 35 19.67 -3.31 2.01
C ARG A 35 19.08 -1.92 1.79
N LYS A 36 19.24 -1.01 2.75
CA LYS A 36 18.81 0.39 2.63
C LYS A 36 19.54 1.12 1.50
N SER A 37 20.86 1.00 1.44
CA SER A 37 21.69 1.59 0.36
C SER A 37 21.26 1.08 -1.02
N MET A 38 21.09 -0.24 -1.14
CA MET A 38 20.68 -0.88 -2.39
C MET A 38 19.26 -0.48 -2.82
N LYS A 39 18.32 -0.36 -1.89
CA LYS A 39 16.98 0.16 -2.18
C LYS A 39 17.03 1.56 -2.78
N HIS A 40 17.88 2.44 -2.25
CA HIS A 40 18.07 3.79 -2.80
C HIS A 40 18.64 3.76 -4.22
N SER A 41 19.64 2.91 -4.48
CA SER A 41 20.21 2.74 -5.82
C SER A 41 19.20 2.17 -6.83
N LEU A 42 18.37 1.22 -6.40
CA LEU A 42 17.33 0.63 -7.25
C LEU A 42 16.21 1.63 -7.58
N LEU A 43 15.79 2.47 -6.62
CA LEU A 43 14.83 3.54 -6.87
C LEU A 43 15.37 4.58 -7.87
N TRP A 44 16.66 4.94 -7.75
CA TRP A 44 17.29 5.83 -8.72
C TRP A 44 17.33 5.21 -10.13
N PHE A 45 17.71 3.93 -10.22
CA PHE A 45 17.82 3.23 -11.50
C PHE A 45 16.44 3.02 -12.15
N GLU A 46 15.43 2.72 -11.34
CA GLU A 46 14.04 2.62 -11.74
C GLU A 46 13.54 3.92 -12.40
N SER A 47 13.79 5.08 -11.77
CA SER A 47 13.46 6.39 -12.36
C SER A 47 14.10 6.60 -13.74
N LYS A 48 15.37 6.21 -13.91
CA LYS A 48 16.10 6.42 -15.18
C LYS A 48 15.59 5.51 -16.30
N LEU A 49 15.21 4.29 -15.96
CA LEU A 49 14.65 3.34 -16.92
C LEU A 49 13.21 3.71 -17.31
N ASP A 50 12.44 4.27 -16.38
CA ASP A 50 11.08 4.75 -16.64
C ASP A 50 11.10 5.95 -17.60
N GLU A 51 12.00 6.92 -17.35
CA GLU A 51 12.26 8.05 -18.27
C GLU A 51 12.67 7.59 -19.68
N SER A 52 13.30 6.42 -19.79
CA SER A 52 13.79 5.85 -21.05
C SER A 52 12.79 4.88 -21.71
N GLY A 53 11.61 4.68 -21.12
CA GLY A 53 10.56 3.80 -21.67
C GLY A 53 10.81 2.30 -21.50
N HIS A 54 11.70 1.89 -20.58
CA HIS A 54 12.03 0.47 -20.32
C HIS A 54 11.08 -0.17 -19.30
N PHE A 55 9.77 -0.16 -19.59
CA PHE A 55 8.72 -0.51 -18.63
C PHE A 55 8.83 -1.93 -18.02
N GLU A 56 9.24 -2.92 -18.80
CA GLU A 56 9.40 -4.31 -18.31
C GLU A 56 10.54 -4.42 -17.28
N ILE A 57 11.65 -3.71 -17.50
CA ILE A 57 12.80 -3.71 -16.59
C ILE A 57 12.44 -2.94 -15.31
N VAL A 58 11.75 -1.81 -15.46
CA VAL A 58 11.19 -1.02 -14.37
C VAL A 58 10.28 -1.88 -13.49
N GLN A 59 9.37 -2.66 -14.09
CA GLN A 59 8.49 -3.57 -13.34
C GLN A 59 9.27 -4.65 -12.58
N ASN A 60 10.30 -5.24 -13.18
CA ASN A 60 11.17 -6.20 -12.50
C ASN A 60 11.90 -5.57 -11.31
N ILE A 61 12.42 -4.34 -11.46
CA ILE A 61 13.06 -3.61 -10.36
C ILE A 61 12.04 -3.29 -9.26
N ARG A 62 10.82 -2.85 -9.61
CA ARG A 62 9.76 -2.59 -8.63
C ARG A 62 9.35 -3.86 -7.88
N PHE A 63 9.23 -4.99 -8.57
CA PHE A 63 9.01 -6.31 -7.95
C PHE A 63 10.14 -6.67 -6.98
N PHE A 64 11.38 -6.37 -7.34
CA PHE A 64 12.54 -6.64 -6.51
C PHE A 64 12.61 -5.76 -5.26
N ILE A 65 12.42 -4.44 -5.42
CA ILE A 65 12.31 -3.47 -4.32
C ILE A 65 11.20 -3.92 -3.36
N PHE A 66 10.08 -4.41 -3.89
CA PHE A 66 9.00 -4.95 -3.09
C PHE A 66 9.43 -6.16 -2.25
N GLY A 67 10.19 -7.09 -2.83
CA GLY A 67 10.78 -8.21 -2.07
C GLY A 67 11.66 -7.76 -0.91
N LEU A 68 12.46 -6.71 -1.11
CA LEU A 68 13.31 -6.12 -0.05
C LEU A 68 12.48 -5.49 1.08
N LEU A 69 11.42 -4.75 0.73
CA LEU A 69 10.51 -4.13 1.69
C LEU A 69 9.79 -5.13 2.59
N LEU A 70 9.50 -6.33 2.07
CA LEU A 70 8.88 -7.38 2.87
C LEU A 70 9.84 -7.96 3.91
N LYS A 71 11.10 -8.18 3.53
CA LYS A 71 12.11 -8.67 4.46
C LYS A 71 12.39 -7.67 5.60
N GLU A 72 12.31 -6.37 5.35
CA GLU A 72 12.46 -5.34 6.39
C GLU A 72 11.35 -5.41 7.46
N LYS A 73 10.10 -5.68 7.06
CA LYS A 73 8.97 -5.77 8.00
C LYS A 73 8.99 -7.04 8.85
N ASP A 74 9.42 -8.16 8.27
CA ASP A 74 9.53 -9.44 8.98
C ASP A 74 10.65 -9.40 10.06
N GLU A 75 11.62 -8.48 9.96
CA GLU A 75 12.67 -8.27 10.97
C GLU A 75 12.27 -7.31 12.10
N GLU A 76 11.34 -6.40 11.85
CA GLU A 76 10.84 -5.44 12.85
C GLU A 76 9.72 -6.03 13.73
N GLY A 77 8.95 -6.98 13.21
CA GLY A 77 8.02 -7.81 13.99
C GLY A 77 8.77 -8.97 14.64
N GLY A 78 9.16 -8.84 15.91
CA GLY A 78 10.00 -9.80 16.63
C GLY A 78 9.66 -11.28 16.37
N LYS A 79 10.73 -12.09 16.23
CA LYS A 79 10.79 -13.54 15.97
C LYS A 79 9.60 -14.35 16.53
N GLU A 80 8.50 -14.41 15.79
CA GLU A 80 7.59 -15.55 15.90
C GLU A 80 8.19 -16.69 15.07
N LYS A 81 8.67 -17.73 15.77
CA LYS A 81 9.31 -18.91 15.17
C LYS A 81 8.40 -19.51 14.10
N LYS A 82 8.83 -19.45 12.84
CA LYS A 82 8.27 -20.28 11.78
C LYS A 82 9.24 -21.40 11.42
N ASN A 83 8.89 -22.60 11.89
CA ASN A 83 9.22 -23.84 11.22
C ASN A 83 8.29 -23.92 9.98
N GLU A 84 8.64 -23.24 8.90
CA GLU A 84 8.05 -23.50 7.59
C GLU A 84 9.22 -23.68 6.64
N GLU A 85 9.48 -24.93 6.26
CA GLU A 85 10.38 -25.30 5.17
C GLU A 85 10.05 -24.45 3.93
N GLU A 86 11.05 -23.72 3.45
CA GLU A 86 11.01 -22.95 2.21
C GLU A 86 10.79 -23.89 1.02
N ILE A 87 9.53 -24.12 0.67
CA ILE A 87 9.15 -24.59 -0.65
C ILE A 87 9.07 -23.35 -1.55
N ASP A 88 10.02 -23.22 -2.47
CA ASP A 88 10.18 -22.12 -3.43
C ASP A 88 9.14 -22.21 -4.57
N ASP A 89 7.86 -22.41 -4.21
CA ASP A 89 6.75 -22.53 -5.15
C ASP A 89 6.27 -21.13 -5.60
N ALA A 90 6.21 -20.92 -6.91
CA ALA A 90 5.70 -19.69 -7.51
C ALA A 90 4.25 -19.39 -7.08
N GLY A 91 3.45 -20.43 -6.76
CA GLY A 91 2.11 -20.28 -6.18
C GLY A 91 2.11 -19.54 -4.84
N SER A 92 3.12 -19.79 -3.99
CA SER A 92 3.30 -19.11 -2.70
C SER A 92 3.54 -17.60 -2.86
N LYS A 93 4.35 -17.20 -3.86
CA LYS A 93 4.69 -15.79 -4.14
C LYS A 93 3.46 -14.99 -4.62
N VAL A 94 2.67 -15.56 -5.54
CA VAL A 94 1.43 -14.94 -6.03
C VAL A 94 0.41 -14.77 -4.90
N HIS A 95 0.21 -15.80 -4.08
CA HIS A 95 -0.70 -15.72 -2.94
C HIS A 95 -0.23 -14.71 -1.89
N LYS A 96 1.09 -14.61 -1.64
CA LYS A 96 1.67 -13.58 -0.77
C LYS A 96 1.40 -12.17 -1.31
N TRP A 97 1.66 -11.93 -2.60
CA TRP A 97 1.37 -10.64 -3.25
C TRP A 97 -0.11 -10.25 -3.15
N SER A 98 -1.03 -11.16 -3.50
CA SER A 98 -2.49 -10.92 -3.44
C SER A 98 -2.95 -10.50 -2.04
N ARG A 99 -2.47 -11.21 -1.01
CA ARG A 99 -2.76 -10.86 0.39
C ARG A 99 -2.24 -9.48 0.77
N LEU A 100 -1.06 -9.10 0.28
CA LEU A 100 -0.45 -7.81 0.59
C LEU A 100 -1.17 -6.66 -0.11
N VAL A 101 -1.55 -6.82 -1.38
CA VAL A 101 -2.37 -5.85 -2.09
C VAL A 101 -3.73 -5.67 -1.42
N THR A 102 -4.37 -6.77 -1.02
CA THR A 102 -5.64 -6.72 -0.28
C THR A 102 -5.50 -5.96 1.03
N ARG A 103 -4.46 -6.25 1.82
CA ARG A 103 -4.19 -5.55 3.10
C ARG A 103 -3.90 -4.07 2.88
N ALA A 104 -3.16 -3.73 1.82
CA ALA A 104 -2.90 -2.35 1.48
C ALA A 104 -4.18 -1.62 1.09
N ASP A 105 -5.04 -2.24 0.30
CA ASP A 105 -6.34 -1.67 -0.04
C ASP A 105 -7.23 -1.45 1.20
N ALA A 106 -7.31 -2.43 2.09
CA ALA A 106 -8.04 -2.29 3.35
C ALA A 106 -7.50 -1.15 4.23
N LYS A 107 -6.17 -1.00 4.32
CA LYS A 107 -5.56 0.12 5.05
C LYS A 107 -5.86 1.47 4.38
N ALA A 108 -5.86 1.55 3.05
CA ALA A 108 -6.22 2.78 2.34
C ALA A 108 -7.65 3.21 2.66
N ARG A 109 -8.60 2.26 2.66
CA ARG A 109 -9.99 2.50 3.07
C ARG A 109 -10.09 2.99 4.51
N TRP A 110 -9.35 2.36 5.42
CA TRP A 110 -9.33 2.80 6.83
C TRP A 110 -8.81 4.24 6.99
N ILE A 111 -7.71 4.61 6.31
CA ILE A 111 -7.14 5.97 6.37
C ILE A 111 -8.20 6.99 5.95
N VAL A 112 -8.86 6.76 4.81
CA VAL A 112 -9.88 7.68 4.29
C VAL A 112 -11.09 7.77 5.21
N GLN A 113 -11.56 6.64 5.75
CA GLN A 113 -12.67 6.63 6.70
C GLN A 113 -12.33 7.38 7.99
N ARG A 114 -11.11 7.21 8.49
CA ARG A 114 -10.64 7.92 9.67
C ARG A 114 -10.52 9.42 9.41
N GLU A 115 -10.04 9.82 8.23
CA GLU A 115 -9.98 11.22 7.79
C GLU A 115 -11.36 11.87 7.80
N ILE A 116 -12.37 11.19 7.23
CA ILE A 116 -13.76 11.69 7.19
C ILE A 116 -14.31 11.85 8.60
N TYR A 117 -14.18 10.81 9.44
CA TYR A 117 -14.62 10.85 10.83
C TYR A 117 -14.00 12.04 11.58
N LEU A 118 -12.69 12.26 11.47
CA LEU A 118 -12.03 13.36 12.15
C LEU A 118 -12.50 14.73 11.65
N LYS A 119 -12.75 14.89 10.35
CA LYS A 119 -13.29 16.14 9.79
C LYS A 119 -14.70 16.43 10.32
N GLU A 120 -15.55 15.42 10.41
CA GLU A 120 -16.90 15.53 10.98
C GLU A 120 -16.86 15.90 12.47
N GLU A 121 -16.00 15.25 13.27
CA GLU A 121 -15.82 15.55 14.69
C GLU A 121 -15.26 16.96 14.92
N ILE A 122 -14.25 17.38 14.14
CA ILE A 122 -13.70 18.75 14.18
C ILE A 122 -14.79 19.76 13.85
N HIS A 123 -15.59 19.50 12.82
CA HIS A 123 -16.69 20.39 12.44
C HIS A 123 -17.74 20.50 13.55
N ALA A 124 -18.16 19.35 14.13
CA ALA A 124 -19.12 19.31 15.22
C ALA A 124 -18.61 20.05 16.47
N LEU A 125 -17.35 19.84 16.86
CA LEU A 125 -16.72 20.52 18.00
C LEU A 125 -16.57 22.03 17.79
N ARG A 126 -16.18 22.47 16.59
CA ARG A 126 -16.10 23.90 16.28
C ARG A 126 -17.48 24.54 16.34
N LYS A 127 -18.50 23.88 15.78
CA LYS A 127 -19.88 24.35 15.83
C LYS A 127 -20.40 24.44 17.27
N SER A 128 -20.12 23.45 18.12
CA SER A 128 -20.52 23.50 19.53
C SER A 128 -19.83 24.65 20.26
N LEU A 129 -18.52 24.85 20.05
CA LEU A 129 -17.75 25.94 20.65
C LEU A 129 -18.23 27.33 20.23
N SER A 130 -18.75 27.50 19.01
CA SER A 130 -19.32 28.77 18.56
C SER A 130 -20.70 29.08 19.16
N LEU A 131 -21.37 28.09 19.76
CA LEU A 131 -22.72 28.21 20.32
C LEU A 131 -22.73 28.33 21.85
N THR A 132 -21.63 28.01 22.54
CA THR A 132 -21.51 28.18 24.00
C THR A 132 -21.02 29.58 24.35
N ASP A 133 -21.79 30.33 25.13
CA ASP A 133 -21.37 31.60 25.72
C ASP A 133 -20.26 31.39 26.77
N GLU A 134 -19.36 32.37 26.90
CA GLU A 134 -18.09 32.37 27.66
C GLU A 134 -18.18 32.10 29.18
N GLU A 135 -19.38 31.88 29.75
CA GLU A 135 -19.58 31.84 31.22
C GLU A 135 -19.29 30.48 31.87
N ASP A 136 -19.36 29.37 31.13
CA ASP A 136 -18.91 28.06 31.61
C ASP A 136 -17.52 27.74 31.02
N ASN A 137 -16.73 26.93 31.73
CA ASN A 137 -15.36 26.55 31.36
C ASN A 137 -15.25 25.17 30.63
N PRO A 138 -16.11 24.78 29.64
CA PRO A 138 -15.91 23.57 28.85
C PRO A 138 -14.90 23.78 27.71
N GLY A 139 -14.36 25.00 27.56
CA GLY A 139 -13.48 25.40 26.48
C GLY A 139 -12.13 24.69 26.50
N LYS A 140 -11.55 24.38 27.67
CA LYS A 140 -10.20 23.78 27.73
C LYS A 140 -10.17 22.33 27.25
N GLU A 141 -11.13 21.51 27.65
CA GLU A 141 -11.22 20.11 27.20
C GLU A 141 -11.58 20.02 25.72
N SER A 142 -12.57 20.81 25.28
CA SER A 142 -12.98 20.86 23.87
C SER A 142 -11.84 21.36 22.96
N LYS A 143 -11.09 22.38 23.38
CA LYS A 143 -9.88 22.86 22.66
C LYS A 143 -8.78 21.80 22.63
N SER A 144 -8.58 21.05 23.72
CA SER A 144 -7.62 19.94 23.76
C SER A 144 -8.00 18.81 22.78
N ARG A 145 -9.28 18.40 22.77
CA ARG A 145 -9.80 17.41 21.82
C ARG A 145 -9.65 17.88 20.37
N LEU A 146 -9.97 19.15 20.09
CA LEU A 146 -9.81 19.76 18.77
C LEU A 146 -8.35 19.66 18.30
N ASN A 147 -7.39 20.08 19.13
CA ASN A 147 -5.97 20.01 18.82
C ASN A 147 -5.51 18.56 18.58
N ASN A 148 -6.01 17.60 19.36
CA ASN A 148 -5.70 16.18 19.16
C ASN A 148 -6.20 15.66 17.79
N TYR A 149 -7.43 16.01 17.40
CA TYR A 149 -7.97 15.62 16.10
C TYR A 149 -7.23 16.30 14.95
N GLU A 150 -6.86 17.57 15.08
CA GLU A 150 -6.07 18.28 14.07
C GLU A 150 -4.67 17.66 13.90
N GLN A 151 -4.02 17.28 15.00
CA GLN A 151 -2.74 16.56 14.96
C GLN A 151 -2.89 15.16 14.34
N GLU A 152 -3.96 14.44 14.66
CA GLU A 152 -4.23 13.13 14.07
C GLU A 152 -4.49 13.25 12.57
N LEU A 153 -5.23 14.28 12.14
CA LEU A 153 -5.49 14.55 10.73
C LEU A 153 -4.21 14.84 9.95
N ALA A 154 -3.27 15.61 10.54
CA ALA A 154 -1.95 15.85 9.95
C ALA A 154 -1.15 14.55 9.80
N ARG A 155 -1.13 13.70 10.83
CA ARG A 155 -0.47 12.38 10.77
C ARG A 155 -1.09 11.46 9.71
N LEU A 156 -2.42 11.50 9.55
CA LEU A 156 -3.10 10.73 8.51
C LEU A 156 -2.75 11.18 7.10
N ASP A 157 -2.43 12.46 6.89
CA ASP A 157 -1.97 12.93 5.58
C ASP A 157 -0.59 12.36 5.21
N ASP A 158 0.33 12.33 6.18
CA ASP A 158 1.63 11.68 6.04
C ASP A 158 1.47 10.18 5.78
N ASP A 159 0.64 9.50 6.59
CA ASP A 159 0.32 8.09 6.43
C ASP A 159 -0.31 7.79 5.07
N TYR A 160 -1.23 8.65 4.60
CA TYR A 160 -1.86 8.54 3.30
C TYR A 160 -0.83 8.60 2.18
N CYS A 161 0.08 9.58 2.23
CA CYS A 161 1.12 9.75 1.22
C CYS A 161 2.07 8.55 1.17
N ALA A 162 2.56 8.11 2.33
CA ALA A 162 3.41 6.92 2.44
C ALA A 162 2.68 5.66 1.95
N HIS A 163 1.40 5.53 2.30
CA HIS A 163 0.58 4.38 1.92
C HIS A 163 0.24 4.35 0.42
N LYS A 164 0.07 5.51 -0.21
CA LYS A 164 -0.08 5.65 -1.66
C LYS A 164 1.15 5.17 -2.41
N GLN A 165 2.33 5.58 -1.96
CA GLN A 165 3.59 5.09 -2.52
C GLN A 165 3.72 3.58 -2.32
N HIS A 166 3.43 3.07 -1.12
CA HIS A 166 3.48 1.64 -0.83
C HIS A 166 2.54 0.82 -1.72
N THR A 167 1.30 1.28 -1.89
CA THR A 167 0.29 0.62 -2.75
C THR A 167 0.70 0.66 -4.21
N TRP A 168 1.28 1.76 -4.67
CA TRP A 168 1.81 1.86 -6.03
C TRP A 168 2.95 0.87 -6.28
N LEU A 169 3.91 0.76 -5.35
CA LEU A 169 4.99 -0.23 -5.42
C LEU A 169 4.45 -1.66 -5.46
N LEU A 170 3.49 -1.96 -4.58
CA LEU A 170 2.79 -3.25 -4.52
C LEU A 170 2.14 -3.63 -5.84
N LYS A 171 1.35 -2.71 -6.41
CA LYS A 171 0.65 -2.93 -7.68
C LYS A 171 1.61 -3.03 -8.85
N SER A 172 2.68 -2.25 -8.84
CA SER A 172 3.70 -2.28 -9.90
C SER A 172 4.57 -3.54 -9.84
N GLY A 173 4.71 -4.15 -8.65
CA GLY A 173 5.28 -5.48 -8.46
C GLY A 173 4.26 -6.60 -8.66
N CYS A 174 3.21 -6.40 -9.47
CA CYS A 174 2.32 -7.49 -9.84
C CYS A 174 3.13 -8.55 -10.62
N PRO A 175 3.01 -9.85 -10.29
CA PRO A 175 3.59 -10.90 -11.11
C PRO A 175 3.08 -10.77 -12.55
N MET A 176 4.01 -10.55 -13.50
CA MET A 176 3.72 -10.39 -14.92
C MET A 176 3.11 -11.68 -15.48
N ASN A 177 1.79 -11.72 -15.71
CA ASN A 177 1.04 -12.81 -16.37
C ASN A 177 -0.50 -12.62 -16.28
N VAL A 178 -1.24 -13.72 -16.44
CA VAL A 178 -2.69 -13.88 -16.22
C VAL A 178 -3.19 -13.24 -14.92
N ILE A 179 -2.38 -13.20 -13.86
CA ILE A 179 -2.77 -12.59 -12.57
C ILE A 179 -2.92 -11.08 -12.70
N GLU A 180 -2.01 -10.39 -13.40
CA GLU A 180 -2.14 -8.96 -13.64
C GLU A 180 -3.44 -8.65 -14.40
N ARG A 181 -3.74 -9.43 -15.44
CA ARG A 181 -4.97 -9.27 -16.21
C ARG A 181 -6.22 -9.57 -15.37
N ALA A 182 -6.20 -10.63 -14.56
CA ALA A 182 -7.31 -11.00 -13.70
C ALA A 182 -7.52 -9.95 -12.59
N PHE A 183 -6.45 -9.48 -11.97
CA PHE A 183 -6.49 -8.43 -10.96
C PHE A 183 -6.97 -7.11 -11.57
N GLY A 184 -6.42 -6.71 -12.71
CA GLY A 184 -6.84 -5.51 -13.44
C GLY A 184 -8.31 -5.58 -13.87
N ALA A 185 -8.77 -6.74 -14.38
CA ALA A 185 -10.18 -6.96 -14.71
C ALA A 185 -11.08 -6.88 -13.48
N ARG A 186 -10.64 -7.46 -12.35
CA ARG A 186 -11.37 -7.37 -11.08
C ARG A 186 -11.47 -5.93 -10.60
N CYS A 187 -10.37 -5.18 -10.57
CA CYS A 187 -10.35 -3.78 -10.14
C CYS A 187 -11.08 -2.80 -11.09
N LYS A 188 -11.41 -3.21 -12.31
CA LYS A 188 -12.27 -2.42 -13.21
C LYS A 188 -13.74 -2.47 -12.80
N ASN A 189 -14.17 -3.52 -12.12
CA ASN A 189 -15.49 -3.54 -11.52
C ASN A 189 -15.45 -2.58 -10.32
N PRO A 190 -16.26 -1.50 -10.28
CA PRO A 190 -16.27 -0.59 -9.13
C PRO A 190 -16.52 -1.36 -7.83
N ASP A 191 -17.42 -2.34 -7.83
CA ASP A 191 -17.85 -3.06 -6.62
C ASP A 191 -16.89 -4.20 -6.22
N TRP A 192 -15.69 -4.27 -6.79
CA TRP A 192 -14.76 -5.38 -6.54
C TRP A 192 -14.39 -5.53 -5.07
N TYR A 193 -14.37 -4.42 -4.33
CA TYR A 193 -14.07 -4.36 -2.90
C TYR A 193 -15.24 -4.84 -2.02
N LEU A 194 -16.46 -4.98 -2.58
CA LEU A 194 -17.67 -5.50 -1.95
C LEU A 194 -17.83 -7.01 -2.15
N SER A 195 -16.85 -7.67 -2.78
CA SER A 195 -16.87 -9.13 -2.88
C SER A 195 -17.03 -9.73 -1.48
N GLU A 196 -17.86 -10.76 -1.36
CA GLU A 196 -18.21 -11.41 -0.09
C GLU A 196 -17.00 -11.66 0.80
N TRP A 197 -15.91 -12.18 0.22
CA TRP A 197 -14.65 -12.43 0.93
C TRP A 197 -14.03 -11.18 1.56
N LEU A 198 -14.04 -10.03 0.87
CA LEU A 198 -13.50 -8.77 1.41
C LEU A 198 -14.41 -8.19 2.49
N CYS A 199 -15.72 -8.33 2.33
CA CYS A 199 -16.68 -7.94 3.37
C CYS A 199 -16.51 -8.80 4.64
N GLN A 200 -16.32 -10.11 4.47
CA GLN A 200 -16.02 -11.04 5.57
C GLN A 200 -14.68 -10.73 6.24
N ASP A 201 -13.61 -10.43 5.48
CA ASP A 201 -12.32 -10.01 6.06
C ASP A 201 -12.45 -8.68 6.82
N CYS A 202 -13.22 -7.73 6.29
CA CYS A 202 -13.52 -6.47 6.98
C CYS A 202 -14.29 -6.74 8.28
N ALA A 203 -15.34 -7.55 8.24
CA ALA A 203 -16.13 -7.92 9.41
C ALA A 203 -15.30 -8.66 10.47
N GLY A 204 -14.50 -9.65 10.06
CA GLY A 204 -13.63 -10.44 10.93
C GLY A 204 -12.57 -9.62 11.66
N ARG A 205 -12.22 -8.43 11.14
CA ARG A 205 -11.30 -7.47 11.78
C ARG A 205 -12.03 -6.41 12.63
N GLY A 206 -13.35 -6.52 12.80
CA GLY A 206 -14.17 -5.52 13.50
C GLY A 206 -14.44 -4.24 12.68
N GLY A 207 -14.32 -4.33 11.35
CA GLY A 207 -14.57 -3.23 10.41
C GLY A 207 -16.06 -2.91 10.18
N CYS A 208 -16.38 -2.03 9.22
CA CYS A 208 -17.77 -1.62 8.97
C CYS A 208 -18.70 -2.76 8.54
N CYS A 209 -18.20 -3.72 7.78
CA CYS A 209 -19.02 -4.84 7.29
C CYS A 209 -19.59 -5.73 8.40
N GLY A 210 -19.00 -5.74 9.60
CA GLY A 210 -19.52 -6.51 10.74
C GLY A 210 -20.64 -5.80 11.51
N ARG A 211 -20.95 -4.55 11.15
CA ARG A 211 -21.93 -3.70 11.84
C ARG A 211 -23.17 -3.40 11.00
N ASP A 212 -23.29 -3.97 9.80
CA ASP A 212 -24.36 -3.73 8.84
C ASP A 212 -24.65 -2.23 8.59
N CYS A 213 -23.64 -1.37 8.76
CA CYS A 213 -23.84 0.08 8.72
C CYS A 213 -23.83 0.65 7.29
N GLY A 214 -23.57 -0.17 6.27
CA GLY A 214 -23.52 0.24 4.86
C GLY A 214 -22.41 1.24 4.51
N PHE A 215 -21.55 1.63 5.46
CA PHE A 215 -20.45 2.59 5.20
C PHE A 215 -19.44 2.07 4.17
N CYS A 216 -19.31 0.76 4.11
CA CYS A 216 -18.45 0.08 3.17
C CYS A 216 -19.05 0.05 1.75
N GLU A 217 -20.30 0.49 1.53
CA GLU A 217 -21.09 0.54 0.25
C GLU A 217 -21.35 1.96 -0.27
N LYS A 218 -21.07 2.98 0.54
CA LYS A 218 -21.39 4.38 0.21
C LYS A 218 -20.17 5.10 -0.31
N ALA A 219 -20.34 5.87 -1.38
CA ALA A 219 -19.34 6.81 -1.88
C ALA A 219 -18.81 7.69 -0.73
N ARG A 220 -17.48 7.84 -0.66
CA ARG A 220 -16.85 8.61 0.40
C ARG A 220 -16.74 10.06 -0.04
N ASP A 221 -17.16 10.98 0.83
CA ASP A 221 -17.01 12.42 0.59
C ASP A 221 -15.55 12.84 0.82
N THR A 222 -14.73 12.66 -0.21
CA THR A 222 -13.30 12.97 -0.16
C THR A 222 -12.73 13.22 -1.56
N GLN A 223 -11.73 14.09 -1.64
CA GLN A 223 -10.96 14.35 -2.87
C GLN A 223 -9.80 13.36 -3.08
N ARG A 224 -9.61 12.42 -2.15
CA ARG A 224 -8.55 11.40 -2.21
C ARG A 224 -8.83 10.38 -3.31
N GLY A 225 -7.77 9.74 -3.82
CA GLY A 225 -7.87 8.73 -4.89
C GLY A 225 -8.56 7.41 -4.48
N TRP A 226 -8.92 7.26 -3.21
CA TRP A 226 -9.73 6.16 -2.66
C TRP A 226 -11.09 6.66 -2.16
N SER A 227 -11.68 7.61 -2.90
CA SER A 227 -13.00 8.20 -2.68
C SER A 227 -14.15 7.29 -3.09
N GLN A 228 -13.89 6.31 -3.96
CA GLN A 228 -14.87 5.27 -4.24
C GLN A 228 -15.24 4.60 -2.92
N GLY A 229 -16.54 4.58 -2.66
CA GLY A 229 -17.14 3.97 -1.50
C GLY A 229 -16.92 2.49 -1.45
N GLY A 230 -17.90 1.78 -0.93
CA GLY A 230 -18.28 0.66 -1.74
C GLY A 230 -19.04 1.09 -2.98
#